data_AF-A0A7T5UKJ8-F1
#
_entry.id   AF-A0A7T5UKJ8-F1
#
_cell.length_a   1.000
_cell.length_b   1.000
_cell.length_c   1.000
_cell.angle_alpha   90.00
_cell.angle_beta   90.00
_cell.angle_gamma   90.00
#
_symmetry.space_group_name_H-M   'P 1'
#
loop_
_entity.id
_entity.type
_entity.pdbx_description
1 polymer ?
#
loop_
_entity_poly.entity_id
_entity_poly.type
_entity_poly.pdbx_seq_one_letter_code
_entity_poly.pdbx_strand_id
1 'polypeptide(L)'
;MSQEQRPEKNIWDQALEGVDFSKLDKGKEGEYPTISPREISEAYETYPLKGDLMRLANENLKEARAQAEGAKPRERKTHDMGWELAIDTPQGMVGLWSCWLGNQFYLGFPKSTSRVMDSVDTQTVISLGNHLRINQLSPNAPWWQRKLLDYQGARGQLEEMSDPELREALRLHRVPFRDIPFIPVTDELVIQTLGVERAKPVKQVNATAVNDPNYRGEFADPEKPLEQNRAGQIVGYQDAGERQWAKFYGPMEPTGGRVWVDYSGFHSNGMHFPYIDEQGQLQSLYYGHDRSNGIYTEQFSFYNQYAPEGPTADPEAIQKYRDRFIRLAAEIVFIMGGPKAVNIDYGYSMVPEDLYKEGYEDIAWLKGDLGERKGWGNEIVRGRKGDGTVILKSANSLVPWSTTLRAPVGRLASPAMLADFIKEDILWF
;
A
#
# COMPACT_ATOMS: atom_id res chain seq x y z
N MET A 1 -26.31 -20.54 -11.81
CA MET A 1 -26.57 -19.65 -10.66
C MET A 1 -25.43 -19.84 -9.68
N SER A 2 -24.36 -19.06 -9.83
CA SER A 2 -23.19 -19.11 -8.96
C SER A 2 -23.44 -18.24 -7.74
N GLN A 3 -23.10 -18.75 -6.55
CA GLN A 3 -23.06 -17.98 -5.32
C GLN A 3 -22.10 -16.80 -5.53
N GLU A 4 -22.62 -15.58 -5.38
CA GLU A 4 -21.80 -14.37 -5.26
C GLU A 4 -20.85 -14.56 -4.07
N GLN A 5 -19.55 -14.71 -4.36
CA GLN A 5 -18.52 -14.55 -3.36
C GLN A 5 -18.56 -13.10 -2.90
N ARG A 6 -19.13 -12.87 -1.71
CA ARG A 6 -19.01 -11.59 -1.01
C ARG A 6 -17.52 -11.30 -0.85
N PRO A 7 -17.05 -10.06 -1.08
CA PRO A 7 -15.66 -9.71 -0.83
C PRO A 7 -15.31 -10.09 0.61
N GLU A 8 -14.17 -10.74 0.80
CA GLU A 8 -13.65 -11.03 2.13
C GLU A 8 -13.62 -9.71 2.91
N LYS A 9 -14.35 -9.68 4.03
CA LYS A 9 -14.30 -8.60 5.01
C LYS A 9 -12.82 -8.32 5.31
N ASN A 10 -12.40 -7.05 5.25
CA ASN A 10 -11.01 -6.74 5.54
C ASN A 10 -10.69 -7.17 6.99
N ILE A 11 -9.40 -7.31 7.31
CA ILE A 11 -8.94 -7.76 8.63
C ILE A 11 -9.52 -6.93 9.80
N TRP A 12 -9.89 -5.66 9.56
CA TRP A 12 -10.54 -4.78 10.53
C TRP A 12 -12.01 -5.12 10.78
N ASP A 13 -12.76 -5.42 9.72
CA ASP A 13 -14.17 -5.84 9.82
C ASP A 13 -14.29 -7.18 10.56
N GLN A 14 -13.27 -8.04 10.45
CA GLN A 14 -13.18 -9.30 11.20
C GLN A 14 -12.73 -9.06 12.65
N ALA A 15 -11.76 -8.15 12.88
CA ALA A 15 -11.25 -7.84 14.22
C ALA A 15 -12.24 -7.08 15.12
N LEU A 16 -13.21 -6.38 14.53
CA LEU A 16 -14.22 -5.55 15.21
C LEU A 16 -15.58 -6.25 15.35
N GLU A 17 -15.74 -7.46 14.82
CA GLU A 17 -16.97 -8.24 14.93
C GLU A 17 -17.22 -8.64 16.40
N GLY A 18 -18.35 -8.21 16.97
CA GLY A 18 -18.74 -8.51 18.37
C GLY A 18 -18.35 -7.47 19.42
N VAL A 19 -17.74 -6.34 19.04
CA VAL A 19 -17.43 -5.25 19.98
C VAL A 19 -18.68 -4.38 20.21
N ASP A 20 -19.17 -4.33 21.45
CA ASP A 20 -20.32 -3.52 21.86
C ASP A 20 -19.89 -2.09 22.21
N PHE A 21 -19.83 -1.23 21.19
CA PHE A 21 -19.37 0.15 21.30
C PHE A 21 -20.28 1.06 22.14
N SER A 22 -21.47 0.59 22.55
CA SER A 22 -22.32 1.32 23.48
C SER A 22 -21.76 1.39 24.91
N LYS A 23 -20.75 0.56 25.20
CA LYS A 23 -20.07 0.46 26.50
C LYS A 23 -18.76 1.24 26.60
N LEU A 24 -18.32 1.89 25.53
CA LEU A 24 -17.18 2.81 25.59
C LEU A 24 -17.51 3.93 26.57
N ASP A 25 -16.59 4.19 27.50
CA ASP A 25 -16.76 5.20 28.53
C ASP A 25 -16.98 6.55 27.83
N LYS A 26 -18.22 7.06 27.93
CA LYS A 26 -18.57 8.37 27.41
C LYS A 26 -17.95 9.37 28.37
N GLY A 27 -16.68 9.69 28.12
CA GLY A 27 -15.97 10.76 28.80
C GLY A 27 -16.81 12.03 28.86
N LYS A 28 -16.43 12.95 29.75
CA LYS A 28 -17.15 14.21 29.91
C LYS A 28 -17.23 14.94 28.55
N GLU A 29 -18.27 15.73 28.36
CA GLU A 29 -18.47 16.54 27.15
C GLU A 29 -17.17 17.32 26.82
N GLY A 30 -16.51 16.97 25.71
CA GLY A 30 -15.18 17.49 25.33
C GLY A 30 -13.98 16.54 25.51
N GLU A 31 -14.15 15.37 26.11
CA GLU A 31 -13.12 14.34 26.23
C GLU A 31 -13.29 13.25 25.15
N TYR A 32 -12.26 13.01 24.34
CA TYR A 32 -12.24 11.85 23.44
C TYR A 32 -12.44 10.52 24.23
N PRO A 33 -13.15 9.52 23.72
CA PRO A 33 -13.19 8.22 24.37
C PRO A 33 -11.79 7.57 24.33
N THR A 34 -11.27 7.13 25.48
CA THR A 34 -10.06 6.30 25.56
C THR A 34 -10.45 4.84 25.77
N ILE A 35 -9.69 3.91 25.20
CA ILE A 35 -9.91 2.47 25.36
C ILE A 35 -9.49 2.06 26.77
N SER A 36 -10.28 1.27 27.49
CA SER A 36 -9.89 0.89 28.85
C SER A 36 -8.69 -0.08 28.86
N PRO A 37 -7.82 -0.03 29.89
CA PRO A 37 -6.74 -1.02 30.05
C PRO A 37 -7.25 -2.47 30.07
N ARG A 38 -8.47 -2.67 30.56
CA ARG A 38 -9.15 -3.96 30.57
C ARG A 38 -9.45 -4.45 29.16
N GLU A 39 -10.03 -3.62 28.30
CA GLU A 39 -10.32 -3.97 26.89
C GLU A 39 -9.03 -4.25 26.11
N ILE A 40 -7.95 -3.52 26.38
CA ILE A 40 -6.64 -3.78 25.79
C ILE A 40 -6.12 -5.16 26.23
N SER A 41 -6.23 -5.50 27.52
CA SER A 41 -5.82 -6.80 28.05
C SER A 41 -6.64 -7.95 27.44
N GLU A 42 -7.97 -7.81 27.39
CA GLU A 42 -8.87 -8.79 26.77
C GLU A 42 -8.59 -8.96 25.26
N ALA A 43 -8.17 -7.88 24.59
CA ALA A 43 -7.71 -7.94 23.20
C ALA A 43 -6.39 -8.69 23.05
N TYR A 44 -5.42 -8.51 23.96
CA TYR A 44 -4.17 -9.28 23.94
C TYR A 44 -4.39 -10.79 24.12
N GLU A 45 -5.37 -11.19 24.93
CA GLU A 45 -5.73 -12.59 25.15
C GLU A 45 -6.33 -13.27 23.91
N THR A 46 -7.01 -12.50 23.07
CA THR A 46 -7.73 -13.01 21.90
C THR A 46 -6.96 -12.83 20.60
N TYR A 47 -6.35 -11.66 20.41
CA TYR A 47 -5.56 -11.33 19.24
C TYR A 47 -4.48 -10.29 19.59
N PRO A 48 -3.23 -10.71 19.84
CA PRO A 48 -2.16 -9.83 20.31
C PRO A 48 -1.98 -8.55 19.48
N LEU A 49 -2.12 -8.64 18.15
CA LEU A 49 -2.04 -7.48 17.26
C LEU A 49 -3.15 -6.46 17.56
N LYS A 50 -4.38 -6.87 17.85
CA LYS A 50 -5.46 -5.96 18.24
C LYS A 50 -5.14 -5.27 19.57
N GLY A 51 -4.55 -5.98 20.52
CA GLY A 51 -4.04 -5.39 21.77
C GLY A 51 -3.01 -4.29 21.51
N ASP A 52 -2.03 -4.56 20.65
CA ASP A 52 -0.98 -3.59 20.27
C ASP A 52 -1.56 -2.35 19.59
N LEU A 53 -2.53 -2.52 18.70
CA LEU A 53 -3.19 -1.42 18.00
C LEU A 53 -4.04 -0.56 18.92
N MET A 54 -4.76 -1.19 19.86
CA MET A 54 -5.55 -0.49 20.87
C MET A 54 -4.64 0.30 21.82
N ARG A 55 -3.49 -0.27 22.22
CA ARG A 55 -2.48 0.44 23.01
C ARG A 55 -1.92 1.65 22.26
N LEU A 56 -1.50 1.47 21.01
CA LEU A 56 -0.96 2.55 20.16
C LEU A 56 -2.00 3.66 19.92
N ALA A 57 -3.27 3.31 19.69
CA ALA A 57 -4.35 4.28 19.53
C ALA A 57 -4.52 5.16 20.78
N ASN A 58 -4.50 4.54 21.97
CA ASN A 58 -4.55 5.28 23.24
C ASN A 58 -3.34 6.17 23.48
N GLU A 59 -2.14 5.69 23.13
CA GLU A 59 -0.91 6.48 23.22
C GLU A 59 -0.98 7.71 22.30
N ASN A 60 -1.42 7.52 21.05
CA ASN A 60 -1.62 8.62 20.10
C ASN A 60 -2.66 9.64 20.57
N LEU A 61 -3.80 9.19 21.12
CA LEU A 61 -4.84 10.08 21.66
C LEU A 61 -4.35 10.86 22.88
N LYS A 62 -3.64 10.19 23.79
CA LYS A 62 -3.08 10.82 25.00
C LYS A 62 -2.04 11.86 24.64
N GLU A 63 -1.20 11.56 23.65
CA GLU A 63 -0.18 12.48 23.17
C GLU A 63 -0.78 13.67 22.42
N ALA A 64 -1.76 13.45 21.55
CA ALA A 64 -2.51 14.51 20.87
C ALA A 64 -3.16 15.47 21.88
N ARG A 65 -3.71 14.97 22.99
CA ARG A 65 -4.22 15.81 24.10
C ARG A 65 -3.15 16.61 24.80
N ALA A 66 -2.07 15.97 25.20
CA ALA A 66 -0.96 16.64 25.89
C ALA A 66 -0.36 17.75 25.02
N GLN A 67 -0.38 17.58 23.70
CA GLN A 67 0.05 18.58 22.71
C GLN A 67 -0.98 19.70 22.54
N ALA A 68 -2.27 19.36 22.51
CA ALA A 68 -3.39 20.29 22.41
C ALA A 68 -3.57 21.26 23.60
N GLU A 69 -3.04 20.89 24.78
CA GLU A 69 -3.12 21.65 26.04
C GLU A 69 -1.92 22.62 26.25
N GLY A 70 -0.92 22.61 25.36
CA GLY A 70 0.02 23.72 25.16
C GLY A 70 1.35 23.66 25.93
N ALA A 71 2.39 23.01 25.36
CA ALA A 71 3.80 23.34 25.66
C ALA A 71 4.88 22.76 24.72
N LYS A 72 4.58 22.01 23.66
CA LYS A 72 5.61 21.53 22.73
C LYS A 72 5.13 21.57 21.28
N PRO A 73 5.96 22.07 20.34
CA PRO A 73 5.80 21.75 18.92
C PRO A 73 5.66 20.22 18.76
N ARG A 74 4.84 19.74 17.83
CA ARG A 74 4.73 18.30 17.53
C ARG A 74 6.14 17.68 17.50
N GLU A 75 6.42 16.76 18.42
CA GLU A 75 7.64 15.95 18.34
C GLU A 75 7.46 15.04 17.14
N ARG A 76 8.11 15.41 16.04
CA ARG A 76 8.64 14.56 14.96
C ARG A 76 8.20 13.09 15.07
N LYS A 77 7.01 12.76 14.58
CA LYS A 77 6.63 11.36 14.39
C LYS A 77 6.85 11.02 12.93
N THR A 78 8.02 10.49 12.61
CA THR A 78 8.05 9.55 11.49
C THR A 78 7.09 8.43 11.89
N HIS A 79 6.07 8.16 11.09
CA HIS A 79 5.37 6.88 11.23
C HIS A 79 6.43 5.84 10.88
N ASP A 80 7.13 5.34 11.90
CA ASP A 80 8.36 4.55 11.73
C ASP A 80 8.12 3.29 10.91
N MET A 81 6.85 2.86 10.81
CA MET A 81 6.52 1.58 10.21
C MET A 81 5.64 1.68 8.95
N GLY A 82 4.78 2.67 8.72
CA GLY A 82 3.95 2.67 7.50
C GLY A 82 3.28 3.97 7.13
N TRP A 83 3.15 4.18 5.81
CA TRP A 83 2.59 5.38 5.21
C TRP A 83 2.08 5.05 3.81
N GLU A 84 1.11 5.84 3.34
CA GLU A 84 0.56 5.73 1.99
C GLU A 84 0.72 7.08 1.30
N LEU A 85 1.43 7.10 0.17
CA LEU A 85 1.71 8.27 -0.64
C LEU A 85 1.07 8.12 -2.02
N ALA A 86 0.46 9.19 -2.53
CA ALA A 86 0.05 9.30 -3.93
C ALA A 86 0.59 10.60 -4.54
N ILE A 87 1.48 10.47 -5.51
CA ILE A 87 2.13 11.60 -6.18
C ILE A 87 1.41 11.84 -7.51
N ASP A 88 0.77 12.99 -7.65
CA ASP A 88 0.07 13.39 -8.87
C ASP A 88 1.06 13.85 -9.94
N THR A 89 0.85 13.44 -11.18
CA THR A 89 1.65 13.78 -12.35
C THR A 89 0.74 14.09 -13.55
N PRO A 90 1.24 14.75 -14.61
CA PRO A 90 0.48 14.88 -15.86
C PRO A 90 0.04 13.56 -16.49
N GLN A 91 0.68 12.46 -16.10
CA GLN A 91 0.52 11.13 -16.69
C GLN A 91 -0.21 10.12 -15.79
N GLY A 92 -0.81 10.57 -14.69
CA GLY A 92 -1.46 9.72 -13.70
C GLY A 92 -0.77 9.85 -12.35
N MET A 93 -1.03 8.92 -11.44
CA MET A 93 -0.48 8.98 -10.09
C MET A 93 0.57 7.90 -9.85
N VAL A 94 1.54 8.17 -8.99
CA VAL A 94 2.48 7.15 -8.48
C VAL A 94 2.13 6.90 -7.02
N GLY A 95 1.72 5.66 -6.72
CA GLY A 95 1.39 5.23 -5.36
C GLY A 95 2.59 4.58 -4.70
N LEU A 96 2.98 5.03 -3.51
CA LEU A 96 4.06 4.41 -2.75
C LEU A 96 3.56 4.08 -1.34
N TRP A 97 3.73 2.84 -0.93
CA TRP A 97 3.18 2.29 0.30
C TRP A 97 4.27 1.58 1.08
N SER A 98 4.25 1.78 2.40
CA SER A 98 5.00 0.99 3.36
C SER A 98 4.03 0.36 4.33
N CYS A 99 4.13 -0.95 4.54
CA CYS A 99 3.32 -1.66 5.51
C CYS A 99 3.65 -1.17 6.92
N TRP A 100 2.68 -0.65 7.67
CA TRP A 100 2.73 -0.35 9.11
C TRP A 100 3.27 -1.47 10.04
N LEU A 101 3.38 -2.72 9.56
CA LEU A 101 4.08 -3.80 10.26
C LEU A 101 5.58 -3.86 9.93
N GLY A 102 6.07 -2.90 9.15
CA GLY A 102 7.43 -2.79 8.66
C GLY A 102 7.86 -3.91 7.72
N ASN A 103 6.93 -4.67 7.13
CA ASN A 103 7.26 -5.96 6.49
C ASN A 103 7.24 -5.99 4.96
N GLN A 104 6.88 -4.89 4.29
CA GLN A 104 6.85 -4.78 2.82
C GLN A 104 6.80 -3.32 2.33
N PHE A 105 7.44 -3.04 1.19
CA PHE A 105 7.23 -1.83 0.38
C PHE A 105 6.51 -2.18 -0.92
N TYR A 106 5.64 -1.27 -1.38
CA TYR A 106 4.96 -1.39 -2.67
C TYR A 106 4.94 -0.03 -3.38
N LEU A 107 5.35 -0.02 -4.65
CA LEU A 107 5.35 1.13 -5.54
C LEU A 107 4.50 0.78 -6.77
N GLY A 108 3.33 1.39 -6.89
CA GLY A 108 2.40 1.20 -8.00
C GLY A 108 2.35 2.40 -8.93
N PHE A 109 2.20 2.15 -10.23
CA PHE A 109 2.02 3.19 -11.24
C PHE A 109 1.22 2.66 -12.45
N PRO A 110 0.59 3.53 -13.25
CA PRO A 110 -0.28 3.13 -14.35
C PRO A 110 0.46 2.30 -15.40
N LYS A 111 -0.26 1.36 -16.03
CA LYS A 111 0.20 0.74 -17.28
C LYS A 111 0.04 1.74 -18.43
N SER A 112 1.02 1.78 -19.33
CA SER A 112 0.91 2.56 -20.57
C SER A 112 -0.33 2.15 -21.37
N THR A 113 -0.61 0.85 -21.47
CA THR A 113 -1.81 0.28 -22.12
C THR A 113 -3.11 0.83 -21.53
N SER A 114 -3.24 0.84 -20.20
CA SER A 114 -4.44 1.34 -19.51
C SER A 114 -4.73 2.81 -19.85
N ARG A 115 -3.68 3.63 -19.90
CA ARG A 115 -3.82 5.03 -20.30
C ARG A 115 -4.23 5.19 -21.75
N VAL A 116 -3.70 4.35 -22.65
CA VAL A 116 -4.10 4.36 -24.05
C VAL A 116 -5.59 4.04 -24.15
N MET A 117 -6.08 3.06 -23.38
CA MET A 117 -7.52 2.74 -23.31
C MET A 117 -8.38 3.87 -22.77
N ASP A 118 -7.86 4.69 -21.84
CA ASP A 118 -8.58 5.90 -21.37
C ASP A 118 -8.69 6.99 -22.45
N SER A 119 -7.82 6.96 -23.46
CA SER A 119 -7.85 7.91 -24.58
C SER A 119 -8.71 7.45 -25.76
N VAL A 120 -9.19 6.21 -25.73
CA VAL A 120 -10.01 5.59 -26.78
C VAL A 120 -11.46 5.51 -26.30
N ASP A 121 -12.41 5.85 -27.17
CA ASP A 121 -13.82 5.79 -26.79
C ASP A 121 -14.30 4.36 -26.51
N THR A 122 -15.33 4.25 -25.67
CA THR A 122 -15.89 2.97 -25.20
C THR A 122 -16.26 2.02 -26.34
N GLN A 123 -16.85 2.52 -27.43
CA GLN A 123 -17.31 1.66 -28.52
C GLN A 123 -16.13 1.11 -29.33
N THR A 124 -15.11 1.94 -29.53
CA THR A 124 -13.88 1.51 -30.19
C THR A 124 -13.13 0.45 -29.36
N VAL A 125 -13.05 0.60 -28.04
CA VAL A 125 -12.48 -0.44 -27.16
C VAL A 125 -13.25 -1.77 -27.29
N ILE A 126 -14.58 -1.73 -27.20
CA ILE A 126 -15.42 -2.92 -27.36
C ILE A 126 -15.22 -3.57 -28.73
N SER A 127 -15.22 -2.77 -29.80
CA SER A 127 -15.08 -3.26 -31.18
C SER A 127 -13.72 -3.93 -31.39
N LEU A 128 -12.63 -3.26 -30.97
CA LEU A 128 -11.28 -3.77 -31.12
C LEU A 128 -11.06 -5.05 -30.29
N GLY A 129 -11.45 -5.05 -29.01
CA GLY A 129 -11.29 -6.23 -28.16
C GLY A 129 -12.06 -7.44 -28.71
N ASN A 130 -13.30 -7.24 -29.15
CA ASN A 130 -14.08 -8.31 -29.77
C ASN A 130 -13.50 -8.79 -31.11
N HIS A 131 -12.98 -7.88 -31.94
CA HIS A 131 -12.35 -8.25 -33.20
C HIS A 131 -11.11 -9.13 -32.96
N LEU A 132 -10.24 -8.73 -32.04
CA LEU A 132 -9.04 -9.49 -31.68
C LEU A 132 -9.40 -10.84 -31.07
N ARG A 133 -10.38 -10.87 -30.16
CA ARG A 133 -10.89 -12.12 -29.57
C ARG A 133 -11.38 -13.10 -30.65
N ILE A 134 -12.22 -12.64 -31.57
CA ILE A 134 -12.78 -13.50 -32.63
C ILE A 134 -11.67 -14.07 -33.51
N ASN A 135 -10.66 -13.27 -33.85
CA ASN A 135 -9.54 -13.71 -34.68
C ASN A 135 -8.57 -14.66 -33.96
N GLN A 136 -8.52 -14.61 -32.62
CA GLN A 136 -7.67 -15.49 -31.81
C GLN A 136 -8.35 -16.83 -31.46
N LEU A 137 -9.67 -16.92 -31.57
CA LEU A 137 -10.41 -18.14 -31.24
C LEU A 137 -10.32 -19.19 -32.38
N SER A 138 -10.14 -20.45 -31.99
CA SER A 138 -10.26 -21.58 -32.94
C SER A 138 -11.64 -21.59 -33.60
N PRO A 139 -11.76 -21.96 -34.90
CA PRO A 139 -13.05 -22.17 -35.56
C PRO A 139 -13.98 -23.16 -34.83
N ASN A 140 -13.44 -24.00 -33.94
CA ASN A 140 -14.17 -24.98 -33.14
C ASN A 140 -14.35 -24.55 -31.66
N ALA A 141 -14.01 -23.32 -31.30
CA ALA A 141 -14.18 -22.80 -29.95
C ALA A 141 -15.65 -22.93 -29.50
N PRO A 142 -15.94 -23.40 -28.27
CA PRO A 142 -17.30 -23.48 -27.75
C PRO A 142 -18.03 -22.13 -27.76
N TRP A 143 -19.36 -22.15 -27.82
CA TRP A 143 -20.19 -20.93 -27.92
C TRP A 143 -19.93 -19.91 -26.80
N TRP A 144 -19.62 -20.38 -25.58
CA TRP A 144 -19.34 -19.52 -24.44
C TRP A 144 -18.02 -18.76 -24.59
N GLN A 145 -17.02 -19.31 -25.32
CA GLN A 145 -15.79 -18.58 -25.66
C GLN A 145 -16.05 -17.51 -26.71
N ARG A 146 -17.04 -17.69 -27.59
CA ARG A 146 -17.41 -16.72 -28.64
C ARG A 146 -18.33 -15.59 -28.17
N LYS A 147 -18.71 -15.59 -26.89
CA LYS A 147 -19.51 -14.50 -26.32
C LYS A 147 -18.73 -13.19 -26.47
N LEU A 148 -19.39 -12.18 -27.02
CA LEU A 148 -18.81 -10.85 -27.15
C LEU A 148 -18.54 -10.28 -25.75
N LEU A 149 -17.38 -9.66 -25.62
CA LEU A 149 -16.96 -8.91 -24.45
C LEU A 149 -17.75 -7.62 -24.37
N ASP A 150 -18.14 -7.26 -23.15
CA ASP A 150 -18.54 -5.90 -22.81
C ASP A 150 -17.29 -4.99 -22.73
N TYR A 151 -17.49 -3.73 -22.34
CA TYR A 151 -16.38 -2.78 -22.23
C TYR A 151 -15.26 -3.28 -21.28
N GLN A 152 -15.63 -3.81 -20.11
CA GLN A 152 -14.64 -4.23 -19.12
C GLN A 152 -13.85 -5.45 -19.60
N GLY A 153 -14.53 -6.43 -20.20
CA GLY A 153 -13.86 -7.58 -20.80
C GLY A 153 -12.93 -7.20 -21.95
N ALA A 154 -13.39 -6.30 -22.84
CA ALA A 154 -12.59 -5.85 -23.98
C ALA A 154 -11.38 -5.02 -23.53
N ARG A 155 -11.58 -4.13 -22.56
CA ARG A 155 -10.52 -3.33 -21.95
C ARG A 155 -9.47 -4.21 -21.29
N GLY A 156 -9.88 -5.17 -20.44
CA GLY A 156 -8.95 -6.07 -19.76
C GLY A 156 -8.07 -6.84 -20.76
N GLN A 157 -8.67 -7.39 -21.81
CA GLN A 157 -7.93 -8.07 -22.87
C GLN A 157 -6.89 -7.17 -23.56
N LEU A 158 -7.21 -5.90 -23.81
CA LEU A 158 -6.29 -4.96 -24.44
C LEU A 158 -5.20 -4.47 -23.48
N GLU A 159 -5.49 -4.37 -22.18
CA GLU A 159 -4.53 -3.98 -21.14
C GLU A 159 -3.50 -5.08 -20.84
N GLU A 160 -3.82 -6.34 -21.11
CA GLU A 160 -2.91 -7.49 -21.02
C GLU A 160 -1.88 -7.57 -22.16
N MET A 161 -2.12 -6.87 -23.28
CA MET A 161 -1.19 -6.85 -24.40
C MET A 161 0.10 -6.13 -24.03
N SER A 162 1.21 -6.53 -24.66
CA SER A 162 2.41 -5.70 -24.61
C SER A 162 2.17 -4.38 -25.35
N ASP A 163 2.89 -3.33 -24.97
CA ASP A 163 2.76 -2.02 -25.63
C ASP A 163 2.98 -2.06 -27.16
N PRO A 164 3.95 -2.82 -27.70
CA PRO A 164 4.10 -2.98 -29.15
C PRO A 164 2.88 -3.65 -29.81
N GLU A 165 2.33 -4.68 -29.18
CA GLU A 165 1.14 -5.39 -29.69
C GLU A 165 -0.08 -4.49 -29.70
N LEU A 166 -0.32 -3.74 -28.62
CA LEU A 166 -1.45 -2.82 -28.54
C LEU A 166 -1.34 -1.71 -29.58
N ARG A 167 -0.15 -1.11 -29.76
CA ARG A 167 0.07 -0.07 -30.76
C ARG A 167 -0.15 -0.59 -32.18
N GLU A 168 0.34 -1.79 -32.48
CA GLU A 168 0.13 -2.39 -33.79
C GLU A 168 -1.36 -2.71 -34.01
N ALA A 169 -2.06 -3.21 -32.99
CA ALA A 169 -3.50 -3.45 -33.06
C ALA A 169 -4.28 -2.14 -33.34
N LEU A 170 -3.99 -1.07 -32.60
CA LEU A 170 -4.62 0.24 -32.81
C LEU A 170 -4.32 0.80 -34.21
N ARG A 171 -3.08 0.66 -34.69
CA ARG A 171 -2.65 1.09 -36.03
C ARG A 171 -3.38 0.33 -37.14
N LEU A 172 -3.43 -0.99 -37.06
CA LEU A 172 -4.09 -1.85 -38.06
C LEU A 172 -5.59 -1.53 -38.18
N HIS A 173 -6.22 -1.16 -37.06
CA HIS A 173 -7.64 -0.83 -37.01
C HIS A 173 -7.94 0.66 -37.19
N ARG A 174 -6.92 1.48 -37.49
CA ARG A 174 -7.04 2.93 -37.69
C ARG A 174 -7.73 3.64 -36.52
N VAL A 175 -7.53 3.12 -35.31
CA VAL A 175 -8.07 3.72 -34.09
C VAL A 175 -7.24 4.98 -33.80
N PRO A 176 -7.84 6.18 -33.78
CA PRO A 176 -7.11 7.35 -33.33
C PRO A 176 -6.84 7.18 -31.84
N PHE A 177 -5.57 7.23 -31.45
CA PHE A 177 -5.16 7.29 -30.05
C PHE A 177 -4.21 8.47 -29.88
N ARG A 178 -4.18 9.06 -28.68
CA ARG A 178 -3.13 10.03 -28.35
C ARG A 178 -1.83 9.25 -28.28
N ASP A 179 -0.74 9.79 -28.83
CA ASP A 179 0.59 9.24 -28.55
C ASP A 179 0.91 9.48 -27.08
N ILE A 180 0.45 8.54 -26.24
CA ILE A 180 0.72 8.56 -24.82
C ILE A 180 2.16 8.12 -24.65
N PRO A 181 3.01 8.94 -24.01
CA PRO A 181 4.39 8.56 -23.75
C PRO A 181 4.39 7.24 -22.98
N PHE A 182 5.23 6.33 -23.44
CA PHE A 182 5.53 5.14 -22.67
C PHE A 182 6.12 5.56 -21.32
N ILE A 183 5.84 4.81 -20.27
CA ILE A 183 6.48 4.98 -18.96
C ILE A 183 7.61 3.93 -18.89
N PRO A 184 8.84 4.23 -19.38
CA PRO A 184 9.94 3.28 -19.47
C PRO A 184 10.61 3.03 -18.12
N VAL A 185 9.89 2.41 -17.19
CA VAL A 185 10.52 1.88 -15.98
C VAL A 185 11.23 0.58 -16.37
N THR A 186 12.55 0.65 -16.51
CA THR A 186 13.39 -0.49 -16.92
C THR A 186 13.96 -1.23 -15.72
N ASP A 187 14.38 -2.48 -15.93
CA ASP A 187 15.13 -3.25 -14.93
C ASP A 187 16.38 -2.49 -14.47
N GLU A 188 17.08 -1.82 -15.38
CA GLU A 188 18.30 -1.07 -15.08
C GLU A 188 18.02 0.11 -14.15
N LEU A 189 16.90 0.81 -14.31
CA LEU A 189 16.50 1.87 -13.39
C LEU A 189 16.25 1.32 -11.99
N VAL A 190 15.55 0.19 -11.87
CA VAL A 190 15.28 -0.49 -10.60
C VAL A 190 16.57 -0.94 -9.94
N ILE A 191 17.44 -1.63 -10.68
CA ILE A 191 18.76 -2.10 -10.25
C ILE A 191 19.61 -0.96 -9.70
N GLN A 192 19.75 0.12 -10.48
CA GLN A 192 20.61 1.25 -10.12
C GLN A 192 20.06 2.01 -8.91
N THR A 193 18.75 2.27 -8.89
CA THR A 193 18.13 3.11 -7.84
C THR A 193 18.03 2.35 -6.52
N LEU A 194 17.69 1.06 -6.56
CA LEU A 194 17.54 0.24 -5.36
C LEU A 194 18.86 -0.41 -4.92
N GLY A 195 19.93 -0.34 -5.72
CA GLY A 195 21.20 -0.99 -5.41
C GLY A 195 21.05 -2.50 -5.26
N VAL A 196 20.21 -3.09 -6.12
CA VAL A 196 19.92 -4.53 -6.19
C VAL A 196 20.56 -5.13 -7.43
N GLU A 197 20.69 -6.45 -7.49
CA GLU A 197 21.14 -7.18 -8.66
C GLU A 197 20.12 -8.23 -9.09
N ARG A 198 20.28 -8.79 -10.29
CA ARG A 198 19.42 -9.88 -10.77
C ARG A 198 19.60 -11.09 -9.87
N ALA A 199 18.50 -11.54 -9.27
CA ALA A 199 18.54 -12.63 -8.33
C ALA A 199 18.83 -13.96 -9.04
N LYS A 200 19.43 -14.87 -8.29
CA LYS A 200 19.58 -16.28 -8.64
C LYS A 200 18.82 -17.12 -7.61
N PRO A 201 18.42 -18.37 -7.94
CA PRO A 201 17.93 -19.29 -6.93
C PRO A 201 18.93 -19.46 -5.79
N VAL A 202 18.44 -19.48 -4.56
CA VAL A 202 19.22 -19.69 -3.33
C VAL A 202 18.64 -20.83 -2.52
N LYS A 203 19.42 -21.38 -1.59
CA LYS A 203 18.92 -22.42 -0.68
C LYS A 203 17.73 -21.92 0.13
N GLN A 204 16.64 -22.69 0.14
CA GLN A 204 15.47 -22.49 0.98
C GLN A 204 15.41 -23.55 2.07
N VAL A 205 15.19 -23.10 3.30
CA VAL A 205 14.89 -23.95 4.45
C VAL A 205 13.65 -23.37 5.12
N ASN A 206 12.59 -24.15 5.16
CA ASN A 206 11.35 -23.78 5.83
C ASN A 206 11.50 -23.97 7.34
N ALA A 207 10.98 -23.03 8.11
CA ALA A 207 10.85 -23.15 9.55
C ALA A 207 9.38 -23.37 9.90
N THR A 208 9.09 -24.44 10.64
CA THR A 208 7.73 -24.82 11.03
C THR A 208 7.63 -24.86 12.55
N ALA A 209 6.73 -24.07 13.11
CA ALA A 209 6.40 -24.15 14.53
C ALA A 209 5.50 -25.37 14.79
N VAL A 210 5.88 -26.20 15.76
CA VAL A 210 5.19 -27.41 16.18
C VAL A 210 4.63 -27.18 17.58
N ASN A 211 3.31 -27.35 17.73
CA ASN A 211 2.58 -27.14 18.99
C ASN A 211 2.71 -28.30 20.00
N ASP A 212 3.66 -29.21 19.80
CA ASP A 212 3.97 -30.30 20.71
C ASP A 212 5.35 -30.05 21.38
N PRO A 213 5.40 -29.74 22.69
CA PRO A 213 6.65 -29.48 23.40
C PRO A 213 7.55 -30.71 23.54
N ASN A 214 7.05 -31.92 23.24
CA ASN A 214 7.80 -33.17 23.24
C ASN A 214 8.10 -33.69 21.83
N TYR A 215 7.93 -32.84 20.80
CA TYR A 215 8.15 -33.25 19.42
C TYR A 215 9.56 -33.82 19.19
N ARG A 216 9.59 -34.98 18.54
CA ARG A 216 10.79 -35.72 18.09
C ARG A 216 10.61 -36.27 16.67
N GLY A 217 9.64 -35.74 15.94
CA GLY A 217 9.15 -36.30 14.67
C GLY A 217 9.99 -35.92 13.45
N GLU A 218 9.35 -35.96 12.28
CA GLU A 218 9.92 -35.79 10.93
C GLU A 218 10.78 -34.53 10.69
N PHE A 219 10.62 -33.45 11.47
CA PHE A 219 11.45 -32.25 11.34
C PHE A 219 12.71 -32.27 12.23
N ALA A 220 12.99 -33.37 12.93
CA ALA A 220 14.22 -33.53 13.68
C ALA A 220 15.39 -33.83 12.73
N ASP A 221 16.25 -32.84 12.53
CA ASP A 221 17.45 -32.92 11.70
C ASP A 221 18.70 -32.76 12.59
N PRO A 222 19.65 -33.71 12.59
CA PRO A 222 20.89 -33.60 13.36
C PRO A 222 21.73 -32.36 13.04
N GLU A 223 21.64 -31.84 11.81
CA GLU A 223 22.36 -30.65 11.36
C GLU A 223 21.56 -29.35 11.58
N LYS A 224 20.25 -29.48 11.86
CA LYS A 224 19.32 -28.37 12.12
C LYS A 224 18.47 -28.70 13.35
N PRO A 225 19.05 -28.64 14.57
CA PRO A 225 18.37 -29.06 15.78
C PRO A 225 17.05 -28.33 16.00
N LEU A 226 16.12 -29.02 16.66
CA LEU A 226 14.86 -28.45 17.11
C LEU A 226 15.13 -27.31 18.10
N GLU A 227 14.63 -26.11 17.80
CA GLU A 227 14.80 -24.92 18.62
C GLU A 227 13.48 -24.52 19.29
N GLN A 228 13.52 -23.71 20.35
CA GLN A 228 12.30 -23.12 20.91
C GLN A 228 12.20 -21.65 20.51
N ASN A 229 11.05 -21.25 19.97
CA ASN A 229 10.77 -19.85 19.69
C ASN A 229 10.41 -19.09 20.98
N ARG A 230 10.17 -17.77 20.86
CA ARG A 230 9.80 -16.91 22.00
C ARG A 230 8.49 -17.30 22.69
N ALA A 231 7.61 -18.02 22.00
CA ALA A 231 6.36 -18.54 22.55
C ALA A 231 6.53 -19.93 23.20
N GLY A 232 7.75 -20.47 23.25
CA GLY A 232 8.05 -21.80 23.80
C GLY A 232 7.68 -22.96 22.88
N GLN A 233 7.29 -22.70 21.63
CA GLN A 233 6.98 -23.73 20.65
C GLN A 233 8.27 -24.29 20.06
N ILE A 234 8.28 -25.60 19.75
CA ILE A 234 9.38 -26.22 19.02
C ILE A 234 9.35 -25.73 17.57
N VAL A 235 10.51 -25.41 17.00
CA VAL A 235 10.69 -25.05 15.60
C VAL A 235 11.52 -26.13 14.94
N GLY A 236 10.95 -26.76 13.91
CA GLY A 236 11.65 -27.69 13.04
C GLY A 236 12.04 -27.03 11.71
N TYR A 237 13.15 -27.48 11.13
CA TYR A 237 13.69 -26.95 9.89
C TYR A 237 13.69 -28.03 8.81
N GLN A 238 13.22 -27.68 7.61
CA GLN A 238 13.15 -28.62 6.49
C GLN A 238 13.74 -27.99 5.23
N ASP A 239 14.69 -28.67 4.60
CA ASP A 239 15.22 -28.26 3.30
C ASP A 239 14.09 -28.31 2.24
N ALA A 240 13.90 -27.21 1.52
CA ALA A 240 12.88 -27.06 0.49
C ALA A 240 13.48 -26.88 -0.92
N GLY A 241 14.77 -27.20 -1.08
CA GLY A 241 15.50 -27.04 -2.34
C GLY A 241 15.99 -25.62 -2.56
N GLU A 242 16.04 -25.21 -3.83
CA GLU A 242 16.39 -23.84 -4.24
C GLU A 242 15.14 -23.03 -4.57
N ARG A 243 15.15 -21.75 -4.20
CA ARG A 243 14.08 -20.82 -4.51
C ARG A 243 14.65 -19.48 -4.95
N GLN A 244 14.05 -18.92 -5.99
CA GLN A 244 14.18 -17.52 -6.34
C GLN A 244 12.92 -16.81 -5.84
N TRP A 245 13.05 -15.96 -4.84
CA TRP A 245 11.90 -15.30 -4.22
C TRP A 245 11.32 -14.19 -5.10
N ALA A 246 12.20 -13.45 -5.79
CA ALA A 246 11.84 -12.35 -6.65
C ALA A 246 12.85 -12.19 -7.80
N LYS A 247 12.57 -11.26 -8.72
CA LYS A 247 13.44 -10.96 -9.86
C LYS A 247 14.81 -10.38 -9.46
N PHE A 248 14.85 -9.60 -8.37
CA PHE A 248 16.07 -8.95 -7.87
C PHE A 248 16.29 -9.22 -6.39
N TYR A 249 17.54 -9.10 -5.94
CA TYR A 249 17.86 -9.05 -4.52
C TYR A 249 18.95 -8.01 -4.20
N GLY A 250 18.96 -7.57 -2.95
CA GLY A 250 20.00 -6.73 -2.38
C GLY A 250 21.29 -7.50 -2.04
N PRO A 251 22.32 -6.78 -1.60
CA PRO A 251 23.50 -7.41 -1.00
C PRO A 251 23.12 -8.22 0.24
N MET A 252 24.01 -9.15 0.62
CA MET A 252 23.88 -9.88 1.87
C MET A 252 24.05 -8.93 3.05
N GLU A 253 23.13 -8.96 4.01
CA GLU A 253 23.25 -8.15 5.23
C GLU A 253 24.21 -8.81 6.24
N PRO A 254 24.91 -8.04 7.08
CA PRO A 254 25.86 -8.59 8.05
C PRO A 254 25.25 -9.58 9.04
N THR A 255 23.96 -9.39 9.36
CA THR A 255 23.14 -10.21 10.26
C THR A 255 22.51 -11.42 9.55
N GLY A 256 22.68 -11.51 8.23
CA GLY A 256 22.09 -12.50 7.36
C GLY A 256 20.81 -12.05 6.66
N GLY A 257 20.50 -12.72 5.56
CA GLY A 257 19.37 -12.44 4.69
C GLY A 257 19.63 -11.33 3.68
N ARG A 258 18.65 -11.12 2.81
CA ARG A 258 18.66 -10.10 1.75
C ARG A 258 17.30 -9.44 1.65
N VAL A 259 17.25 -8.23 1.10
CA VAL A 259 15.99 -7.65 0.63
C VAL A 259 15.73 -8.14 -0.79
N TRP A 260 14.60 -8.78 -1.01
CA TRP A 260 14.19 -9.29 -2.33
C TRP A 260 13.16 -8.35 -2.93
N VAL A 261 13.32 -8.01 -4.21
CA VAL A 261 12.47 -7.03 -4.93
C VAL A 261 11.99 -7.65 -6.23
N ASP A 262 10.69 -7.56 -6.49
CA ASP A 262 10.10 -7.90 -7.77
C ASP A 262 9.66 -6.65 -8.55
N TYR A 263 9.57 -6.81 -9.87
CA TYR A 263 8.99 -5.83 -10.77
C TYR A 263 8.11 -6.55 -11.79
N SER A 264 6.79 -6.34 -11.66
CA SER A 264 5.79 -7.08 -12.43
C SER A 264 4.56 -6.24 -12.74
N GLY A 265 3.89 -6.58 -13.84
CA GLY A 265 2.54 -6.09 -14.17
C GLY A 265 1.43 -6.85 -13.43
N PHE A 266 1.80 -7.72 -12.49
CA PHE A 266 0.93 -8.45 -11.58
C PHE A 266 1.47 -8.42 -10.13
N HIS A 267 0.61 -8.10 -9.17
CA HIS A 267 0.87 -8.30 -7.73
C HIS A 267 -0.35 -8.97 -7.09
N SER A 268 -0.15 -9.96 -6.22
CA SER A 268 -1.25 -10.74 -5.63
C SER A 268 -2.20 -9.92 -4.77
N ASN A 269 -1.76 -8.77 -4.26
CA ASN A 269 -2.56 -7.88 -3.43
C ASN A 269 -2.80 -6.53 -4.11
N GLY A 270 -3.97 -5.94 -3.85
CA GLY A 270 -4.27 -4.57 -4.21
C GLY A 270 -3.98 -3.60 -3.06
N MET A 271 -3.40 -2.46 -3.39
CA MET A 271 -3.19 -1.32 -2.49
C MET A 271 -4.09 -0.16 -2.91
N HIS A 272 -4.67 0.50 -1.90
CA HIS A 272 -5.44 1.71 -2.07
C HIS A 272 -4.59 2.91 -1.64
N PHE A 273 -4.59 3.97 -2.45
CA PHE A 273 -3.88 5.19 -2.16
C PHE A 273 -4.89 6.33 -2.08
N PRO A 274 -5.19 6.84 -0.88
CA PRO A 274 -6.06 8.00 -0.73
C PRO A 274 -5.37 9.24 -1.32
N TYR A 275 -6.14 10.06 -2.02
CA TYR A 275 -5.65 11.32 -2.56
C TYR A 275 -6.77 12.37 -2.58
N ILE A 276 -6.39 13.64 -2.59
CA ILE A 276 -7.33 14.74 -2.74
C ILE A 276 -7.23 15.23 -4.19
N ASP A 277 -8.36 15.25 -4.89
CA ASP A 277 -8.41 15.74 -6.27
C ASP A 277 -8.35 17.27 -6.37
N GLU A 278 -8.32 17.80 -7.59
CA GLU A 278 -8.28 19.24 -7.85
C GLU A 278 -9.53 19.98 -7.33
N GLN A 279 -10.65 19.26 -7.13
CA GLN A 279 -11.89 19.80 -6.57
C GLN A 279 -11.89 19.78 -5.03
N GLY A 280 -10.81 19.26 -4.41
CA GLY A 280 -10.70 19.16 -2.96
C GLY A 280 -11.56 18.04 -2.38
N GLN A 281 -11.85 16.99 -3.15
CA GLN A 281 -12.57 15.80 -2.68
C GLN A 281 -11.59 14.65 -2.42
N LEU A 282 -11.90 13.84 -1.40
CA LEU A 282 -11.14 12.65 -1.09
C LEU A 282 -11.52 11.51 -2.05
N GLN A 283 -10.53 11.00 -2.76
CA GLN A 283 -10.62 9.88 -3.68
C GLN A 283 -9.70 8.75 -3.23
N SER A 284 -9.83 7.59 -3.87
CA SER A 284 -8.93 6.46 -3.68
C SER A 284 -8.50 5.88 -5.02
N LEU A 285 -7.21 5.72 -5.19
CA LEU A 285 -6.60 5.07 -6.34
C LEU A 285 -6.25 3.64 -5.99
N TYR A 286 -6.52 2.71 -6.90
CA TYR A 286 -6.24 1.29 -6.70
C TYR A 286 -5.14 0.79 -7.62
N TYR A 287 -4.08 0.21 -7.04
CA TYR A 287 -3.00 -0.48 -7.77
C TYR A 287 -2.77 -1.88 -7.23
N GLY A 288 -2.40 -2.81 -8.10
CA GLY A 288 -2.23 -4.23 -7.79
C GLY A 288 -3.08 -5.12 -8.70
N HIS A 289 -2.99 -6.44 -8.47
CA HIS A 289 -3.39 -7.44 -9.45
C HIS A 289 -2.79 -7.11 -10.82
N ASP A 290 -3.54 -7.34 -11.87
CA ASP A 290 -3.22 -7.06 -13.26
C ASP A 290 -3.52 -5.61 -13.70
N ARG A 291 -3.91 -4.71 -12.79
CA ARG A 291 -4.39 -3.36 -13.16
C ARG A 291 -3.29 -2.31 -13.26
N SER A 292 -2.11 -2.58 -12.71
CA SER A 292 -1.02 -1.61 -12.65
C SER A 292 0.34 -2.30 -12.79
N ASN A 293 1.37 -1.50 -13.01
CA ASN A 293 2.73 -1.95 -12.78
C ASN A 293 3.04 -1.81 -11.29
N GLY A 294 3.81 -2.75 -10.76
CA GLY A 294 4.19 -2.79 -9.35
C GLY A 294 5.67 -3.15 -9.19
N ILE A 295 6.37 -2.39 -8.34
CA ILE A 295 7.69 -2.74 -7.82
C ILE A 295 7.52 -2.89 -6.32
N TYR A 296 7.90 -4.04 -5.78
CA TYR A 296 7.60 -4.37 -4.39
C TYR A 296 8.65 -5.28 -3.79
N THR A 297 8.81 -5.23 -2.48
CA THR A 297 9.63 -6.21 -1.78
C THR A 297 8.84 -7.49 -1.51
N GLU A 298 9.54 -8.61 -1.39
CA GLU A 298 8.99 -9.80 -0.73
C GLU A 298 8.80 -9.54 0.76
N GLN A 299 7.96 -10.35 1.40
CA GLN A 299 7.73 -10.24 2.83
C GLN A 299 9.02 -10.51 3.63
N PHE A 300 9.31 -9.61 4.57
CA PHE A 300 10.52 -9.64 5.42
C PHE A 300 10.43 -10.70 6.54
N SER A 301 10.36 -11.99 6.20
CA SER A 301 10.08 -13.04 7.20
C SER A 301 10.70 -14.42 6.93
N PHE A 302 11.57 -14.57 5.92
CA PHE A 302 12.00 -15.90 5.47
C PHE A 302 13.47 -16.23 5.75
N TYR A 303 14.25 -15.26 6.23
CA TYR A 303 15.61 -15.50 6.71
C TYR A 303 15.61 -16.42 7.95
N ASN A 304 16.54 -17.38 7.95
CA ASN A 304 16.97 -18.12 9.13
C ASN A 304 18.42 -18.57 8.93
N GLN A 305 19.09 -19.01 10.00
CA GLN A 305 20.51 -19.41 9.95
C GLN A 305 20.82 -20.54 8.95
N TYR A 306 19.82 -21.34 8.56
CA TYR A 306 19.97 -22.43 7.59
C TYR A 306 19.58 -22.02 6.15
N ALA A 307 18.95 -20.86 5.99
CA ALA A 307 18.62 -20.20 4.72
C ALA A 307 19.14 -18.75 4.73
N PRO A 308 20.47 -18.55 4.76
CA PRO A 308 21.08 -17.26 5.07
C PRO A 308 20.86 -16.18 4.00
N GLU A 309 20.34 -16.53 2.81
CA GLU A 309 20.08 -15.57 1.73
C GLU A 309 18.58 -15.21 1.60
N GLY A 310 17.72 -15.78 2.45
CA GLY A 310 16.29 -15.54 2.42
C GLY A 310 15.91 -14.07 2.74
N PRO A 311 14.66 -13.67 2.45
CA PRO A 311 14.13 -12.36 2.84
C PRO A 311 14.39 -11.99 4.31
N THR A 312 15.21 -10.97 4.52
CA THR A 312 15.63 -10.49 5.85
C THR A 312 14.50 -9.75 6.57
N ALA A 313 14.45 -9.89 7.89
CA ALA A 313 13.60 -9.10 8.79
C ALA A 313 14.39 -8.00 9.54
N ASP A 314 15.65 -7.77 9.16
CA ASP A 314 16.51 -6.77 9.78
C ASP A 314 15.99 -5.34 9.51
N PRO A 315 15.55 -4.60 10.55
CA PRO A 315 15.01 -3.25 10.38
C PRO A 315 16.02 -2.28 9.77
N GLU A 316 17.31 -2.41 10.05
CA GLU A 316 18.34 -1.50 9.50
C GLU A 316 18.50 -1.71 8.00
N ALA A 317 18.42 -2.97 7.55
CA ALA A 317 18.42 -3.30 6.13
C ALA A 317 17.18 -2.73 5.45
N ILE A 318 15.99 -2.99 6.01
CA ILE A 318 14.70 -2.54 5.49
C ILE A 318 14.65 -1.01 5.36
N GLN A 319 15.13 -0.29 6.37
CA GLN A 319 15.13 1.16 6.39
C GLN A 319 15.98 1.77 5.27
N LYS A 320 17.10 1.15 4.87
CA LYS A 320 17.89 1.60 3.72
C LYS A 320 17.08 1.55 2.42
N TYR A 321 16.18 0.58 2.29
CA TYR A 321 15.34 0.43 1.10
C TYR A 321 14.18 1.40 1.08
N ARG A 322 13.66 1.85 2.23
CA ARG A 322 12.66 2.91 2.30
C ARG A 322 13.07 4.14 1.47
N ASP A 323 14.26 4.67 1.74
CA ASP A 323 14.77 5.87 1.06
C ASP A 323 15.01 5.62 -0.44
N ARG A 324 15.46 4.41 -0.79
CA ARG A 324 15.67 4.01 -2.18
C ARG A 324 14.34 3.86 -2.94
N PHE A 325 13.28 3.38 -2.29
CA PHE A 325 11.94 3.31 -2.87
C PHE A 325 11.31 4.69 -3.02
N ILE A 326 11.52 5.60 -2.07
CA ILE A 326 11.13 7.02 -2.22
C ILE A 326 11.87 7.65 -3.41
N ARG A 327 13.18 7.38 -3.54
CA ARG A 327 13.95 7.85 -4.69
C ARG A 327 13.42 7.27 -5.99
N LEU A 328 13.13 5.98 -6.04
CA LEU A 328 12.59 5.32 -7.23
C LEU A 328 11.22 5.88 -7.62
N ALA A 329 10.34 6.12 -6.65
CA ALA A 329 9.05 6.79 -6.91
C ALA A 329 9.27 8.18 -7.52
N ALA A 330 10.23 8.95 -6.98
CA ALA A 330 10.58 10.25 -7.55
C ALA A 330 11.12 10.16 -8.98
N GLU A 331 11.97 9.18 -9.30
CA GLU A 331 12.44 8.93 -10.68
C GLU A 331 11.27 8.65 -11.63
N ILE A 332 10.35 7.77 -11.23
CA ILE A 332 9.16 7.43 -12.02
C ILE A 332 8.25 8.65 -12.22
N VAL A 333 8.06 9.46 -11.18
CA VAL A 333 7.29 10.71 -11.27
C VAL A 333 7.87 11.66 -12.33
N PHE A 334 9.20 11.79 -12.40
CA PHE A 334 9.85 12.62 -13.43
C PHE A 334 9.75 12.03 -14.83
N ILE A 335 9.85 10.70 -14.97
CA ILE A 335 9.52 10.01 -16.23
C ILE A 335 8.07 10.31 -16.66
N MET A 336 7.17 10.42 -15.68
CA MET A 336 5.75 10.73 -15.86
C MET A 336 5.45 12.23 -16.04
N GLY A 337 6.48 13.08 -16.21
CA GLY A 337 6.30 14.51 -16.50
C GLY A 337 6.35 15.43 -15.29
N GLY A 338 6.79 14.91 -14.14
CA GLY A 338 7.05 15.68 -12.93
C GLY A 338 5.87 15.74 -11.95
N PRO A 339 6.12 16.12 -10.68
CA PRO A 339 5.11 16.16 -9.64
C PRO A 339 4.21 17.40 -9.78
N LYS A 340 2.91 17.22 -9.51
CA LYS A 340 1.92 18.30 -9.34
C LYS A 340 1.53 18.51 -7.89
N ALA A 341 1.28 17.41 -7.18
CA ALA A 341 0.99 17.40 -5.75
C ALA A 341 1.49 16.08 -5.14
N VAL A 342 1.82 16.11 -3.85
CA VAL A 342 2.04 14.90 -3.06
C VAL A 342 0.86 14.77 -2.10
N ASN A 343 0.18 13.64 -2.16
CA ASN A 343 -0.82 13.26 -1.17
C ASN A 343 -0.21 12.24 -0.23
N ILE A 344 -0.56 12.35 1.04
CA ILE A 344 -0.12 11.44 2.09
C ILE A 344 -1.26 11.17 3.04
N ASP A 345 -1.44 9.90 3.37
CA ASP A 345 -2.22 9.51 4.54
C ASP A 345 -1.30 9.41 5.76
N TYR A 346 -1.46 10.33 6.71
CA TYR A 346 -0.79 10.26 8.01
C TYR A 346 -1.48 9.31 8.98
N GLY A 347 -2.46 8.54 8.51
CA GLY A 347 -3.34 7.76 9.35
C GLY A 347 -4.04 8.68 10.32
N TYR A 348 -3.84 8.44 11.60
CA TYR A 348 -4.72 8.97 12.63
C TYR A 348 -4.11 10.13 13.42
N SER A 349 -3.81 11.22 12.72
CA SER A 349 -2.92 12.27 13.23
C SER A 349 -3.62 13.58 13.65
N MET A 350 -4.84 13.86 13.18
CA MET A 350 -5.56 15.10 13.48
C MET A 350 -7.03 14.87 13.74
N VAL A 351 -7.62 15.75 14.54
CA VAL A 351 -9.06 15.92 14.74
C VAL A 351 -9.52 17.29 14.22
N PRO A 352 -10.82 17.53 13.95
CA PRO A 352 -11.30 18.79 13.37
C PRO A 352 -10.88 20.04 14.15
N GLU A 353 -10.78 19.94 15.47
CA GLU A 353 -10.33 21.04 16.33
C GLU A 353 -8.87 21.45 16.07
N ASP A 354 -8.02 20.50 15.66
CA ASP A 354 -6.62 20.77 15.34
C ASP A 354 -6.48 21.63 14.09
N LEU A 355 -7.42 21.56 13.15
CA LEU A 355 -7.40 22.38 11.93
C LEU A 355 -7.34 23.88 12.29
N TYR A 356 -8.16 24.32 13.24
CA TYR A 356 -8.17 25.70 13.71
C TYR A 356 -6.86 26.07 14.42
N LYS A 357 -6.32 25.16 15.27
CA LYS A 357 -5.09 25.39 16.02
C LYS A 357 -3.85 25.49 15.12
N GLU A 358 -3.82 24.68 14.07
CA GLU A 358 -2.74 24.64 13.08
C GLU A 358 -2.86 25.76 12.02
N GLY A 359 -3.86 26.63 12.14
CA GLY A 359 -4.06 27.77 11.25
C GLY A 359 -4.55 27.38 9.86
N TYR A 360 -5.31 26.29 9.74
CA TYR A 360 -6.08 26.02 8.54
C TYR A 360 -7.30 26.97 8.47
N GLU A 361 -7.57 27.43 7.26
CA GLU A 361 -8.67 28.30 6.85
C GLU A 361 -9.67 27.50 5.98
N ASP A 362 -10.82 28.09 5.63
CA ASP A 362 -11.86 27.46 4.78
C ASP A 362 -12.25 26.05 5.27
N ILE A 363 -12.48 25.92 6.59
CA ILE A 363 -12.85 24.66 7.22
C ILE A 363 -14.31 24.33 6.87
N ALA A 364 -14.51 23.25 6.11
CA ALA A 364 -15.80 22.86 5.57
C ALA A 364 -16.11 21.40 5.87
N TRP A 365 -17.31 21.14 6.40
CA TRP A 365 -17.86 19.79 6.51
C TRP A 365 -18.41 19.37 5.15
N LEU A 366 -17.68 18.47 4.47
CA LEU A 366 -18.08 17.94 3.16
C LEU A 366 -19.15 16.84 3.30
N LYS A 367 -19.19 16.19 4.46
CA LYS A 367 -20.19 15.19 4.85
C LYS A 367 -20.35 15.21 6.37
N GLY A 368 -21.58 15.10 6.86
CA GLY A 368 -21.89 15.17 8.30
C GLY A 368 -21.86 16.60 8.85
N ASP A 369 -22.04 16.73 10.16
CA ASP A 369 -22.20 18.01 10.86
C ASP A 369 -21.31 18.10 12.11
N LEU A 370 -20.94 19.32 12.51
CA LEU A 370 -20.16 19.58 13.72
C LEU A 370 -20.90 19.07 14.97
N GLY A 371 -20.25 18.21 15.76
CA GLY A 371 -20.78 17.72 17.04
C GLY A 371 -21.67 16.48 16.95
N GLU A 372 -22.02 15.99 15.75
CA GLU A 372 -22.75 14.74 15.57
C GLU A 372 -21.86 13.67 14.91
N ARG A 373 -21.46 12.66 15.68
CA ARG A 373 -20.69 11.52 15.15
C ARG A 373 -21.61 10.33 14.86
N LYS A 374 -21.84 10.05 13.58
CA LYS A 374 -22.72 9.02 13.03
C LYS A 374 -21.98 7.75 12.60
N GLY A 375 -20.66 7.68 12.79
CA GLY A 375 -19.87 6.45 12.64
C GLY A 375 -18.85 6.50 11.49
N TRP A 376 -18.27 5.34 11.15
CA TRP A 376 -17.15 5.24 10.21
C TRP A 376 -17.48 5.79 8.82
N GLY A 377 -16.67 6.74 8.33
CA GLY A 377 -16.80 7.34 7.01
C GLY A 377 -18.03 8.24 6.82
N ASN A 378 -18.73 8.61 7.90
CA ASN A 378 -19.95 9.43 7.84
C ASN A 378 -19.71 10.92 7.99
N GLU A 379 -18.57 11.30 8.54
CA GLU A 379 -18.09 12.67 8.58
C GLU A 379 -16.81 12.85 7.75
N ILE A 380 -16.76 13.95 6.99
CA ILE A 380 -15.59 14.38 6.22
C ILE A 380 -15.42 15.89 6.41
N VAL A 381 -14.27 16.32 6.90
CA VAL A 381 -13.94 17.72 7.14
C VAL A 381 -12.74 18.10 6.28
N ARG A 382 -12.83 19.21 5.56
CA ARG A 382 -11.73 19.77 4.78
C ARG A 382 -11.20 21.01 5.49
N GLY A 383 -9.88 21.18 5.53
CA GLY A 383 -9.22 22.46 5.84
C GLY A 383 -8.24 22.85 4.73
N ARG A 384 -7.97 24.14 4.55
CA ARG A 384 -6.99 24.66 3.59
C ARG A 384 -5.96 25.55 4.26
N LYS A 385 -4.72 25.51 3.81
CA LYS A 385 -3.65 26.38 4.32
C LYS A 385 -2.69 26.72 3.19
N GLY A 386 -2.71 27.97 2.75
CA GLY A 386 -2.09 28.35 1.47
C GLY A 386 -2.66 27.50 0.32
N ASP A 387 -1.77 26.90 -0.47
CA ASP A 387 -2.14 25.99 -1.57
C ASP A 387 -2.36 24.53 -1.12
N GLY A 388 -2.16 24.24 0.17
CA GLY A 388 -2.37 22.92 0.78
C GLY A 388 -3.82 22.65 1.15
N THR A 389 -4.22 21.38 1.08
CA THR A 389 -5.54 20.92 1.53
C THR A 389 -5.39 19.70 2.42
N VAL A 390 -6.08 19.68 3.55
CA VAL A 390 -6.18 18.51 4.43
C VAL A 390 -7.63 18.05 4.46
N ILE A 391 -7.83 16.73 4.45
CA ILE A 391 -9.13 16.11 4.68
C ILE A 391 -9.01 15.18 5.89
N LEU A 392 -9.91 15.40 6.84
CA LEU A 392 -10.17 14.48 7.94
C LEU A 392 -11.38 13.64 7.60
N LYS A 393 -11.24 12.32 7.64
CA LYS A 393 -12.35 11.38 7.46
C LYS A 393 -12.59 10.64 8.75
N SER A 394 -13.82 10.67 9.24
CA SER A 394 -14.22 9.88 10.41
C SER A 394 -13.84 8.41 10.23
N ALA A 395 -13.15 7.89 11.23
CA ALA A 395 -12.74 6.50 11.30
C ALA A 395 -13.50 5.77 12.43
N ASN A 396 -12.96 4.67 12.93
CA ASN A 396 -13.67 3.78 13.85
C ASN A 396 -13.68 4.35 15.27
N SER A 397 -14.29 3.64 16.21
CA SER A 397 -14.40 4.09 17.60
C SER A 397 -13.05 4.17 18.33
N LEU A 398 -12.05 3.38 17.91
CA LEU A 398 -10.72 3.35 18.51
C LEU A 398 -9.85 4.49 18.00
N VAL A 399 -10.04 4.88 16.74
CA VAL A 399 -9.32 6.01 16.16
C VAL A 399 -10.24 6.90 15.35
N PRO A 400 -10.50 8.14 15.82
CA PRO A 400 -11.71 8.82 15.43
C PRO A 400 -11.68 9.45 14.04
N TRP A 401 -10.49 9.76 13.52
CA TRP A 401 -10.28 10.51 12.29
C TRP A 401 -9.01 10.05 11.59
N SER A 402 -9.08 9.74 10.30
CA SER A 402 -7.92 9.62 9.41
C SER A 402 -7.60 10.96 8.76
N THR A 403 -6.33 11.24 8.48
CA THR A 403 -5.79 12.53 8.06
C THR A 403 -5.05 12.37 6.74
N THR A 404 -5.68 12.84 5.66
CA THR A 404 -5.04 12.89 4.34
C THR A 404 -4.65 14.33 4.03
N LEU A 405 -3.38 14.58 3.72
CA LEU A 405 -2.88 15.88 3.29
C LEU A 405 -2.53 15.84 1.82
N ARG A 406 -2.92 16.88 1.09
CA ARG A 406 -2.40 17.23 -0.24
C ARG A 406 -1.47 18.41 -0.12
N ALA A 407 -0.18 18.14 -0.23
CA ALA A 407 0.86 19.13 -0.28
C ALA A 407 1.09 19.55 -1.74
N PRO A 408 0.97 20.85 -2.06
CA PRO A 408 1.36 21.37 -3.36
C PRO A 408 2.86 21.21 -3.51
N VAL A 409 3.30 20.71 -4.66
CA VAL A 409 4.73 20.67 -4.94
C VAL A 409 5.05 21.91 -5.76
N GLY A 410 5.93 22.76 -5.23
CA GLY A 410 6.50 23.85 -6.02
C GLY A 410 7.24 23.31 -7.24
N ARG A 411 7.90 24.18 -8.01
CA ARG A 411 8.76 23.72 -9.11
C ARG A 411 9.97 22.96 -8.56
N LEU A 412 9.85 21.65 -8.39
CA LEU A 412 10.97 20.76 -8.13
C LEU A 412 11.64 20.40 -9.45
N ALA A 413 12.95 20.60 -9.51
CA ALA A 413 13.71 20.46 -10.75
C ALA A 413 14.32 19.07 -10.95
N SER A 414 14.30 18.19 -9.94
CA SER A 414 14.90 16.87 -10.04
C SER A 414 14.23 15.82 -9.12
N PRO A 415 14.40 14.52 -9.43
CA PRO A 415 14.01 13.42 -8.56
C PRO A 415 14.63 13.51 -7.16
N ALA A 416 15.86 14.03 -7.05
CA ALA A 416 16.52 14.24 -5.76
C ALA A 416 15.73 15.19 -4.86
N MET A 417 15.38 16.35 -5.41
CA MET A 417 14.62 17.36 -4.67
C MET A 417 13.23 16.85 -4.26
N LEU A 418 12.58 16.03 -5.09
CA LEU A 418 11.30 15.41 -4.73
C LEU A 418 11.47 14.35 -3.64
N ALA A 419 12.48 13.51 -3.72
CA ALA A 419 12.77 12.54 -2.68
C ALA A 419 13.09 13.22 -1.35
N ASP A 420 13.88 14.30 -1.37
CA ASP A 420 14.21 15.09 -0.18
C ASP A 420 12.96 15.79 0.37
N PHE A 421 12.15 16.44 -0.47
CA PHE A 421 10.84 16.99 -0.07
C PHE A 421 9.94 15.95 0.59
N ILE A 422 9.83 14.74 0.02
CA ILE A 422 9.02 13.67 0.63
C ILE A 422 9.60 13.26 1.99
N LYS A 423 10.92 13.10 2.08
CA LYS A 423 11.57 12.66 3.32
C LYS A 423 11.58 13.72 4.41
N GLU A 424 11.72 14.99 4.06
CA GLU A 424 12.00 16.12 4.98
C GLU A 424 10.77 16.96 5.32
N ASP A 425 9.82 17.07 4.38
CA ASP A 425 8.67 17.97 4.53
C ASP A 425 7.33 17.19 4.61
N ILE A 426 7.26 16.01 3.99
CA ILE A 426 6.02 15.22 3.93
C ILE A 426 6.01 14.16 5.03
N LEU A 427 6.98 13.26 5.13
CA LEU A 427 6.95 12.19 6.15
C LEU A 427 7.19 12.69 7.61
N TRP A 428 7.02 13.99 7.86
CA TRP A 428 7.28 14.69 9.13
C TRP A 428 6.05 15.28 9.83
N PHE A 429 4.88 15.29 9.17
CA PHE A 429 3.71 16.06 9.60
C PHE A 429 2.98 15.50 10.83
#